data_AF-A0A3A8PD96-F1
#
_entry.id   AF-A0A3A8PD96-F1
#
_cell.length_a   1.000
_cell.length_b   1.000
_cell.length_c   1.000
_cell.angle_alpha   90.00
_cell.angle_beta   90.00
_cell.angle_gamma   90.00
#
_symmetry.space_group_name_H-M   'P 1'
#
loop_
_entity.id
_entity.type
_entity.pdbx_description
1 polymer ?
#
loop_
_entity_poly.entity_id
_entity_poly.type
_entity_poly.pdbx_seq_one_letter_code
_entity_poly.pdbx_strand_id
1 'polypeptide(L)'
;MSDASVPRLLLVTAHPDDETMFAGAVYQATHALHAEVDLVVLTNGEGGFRYATLAEPLYGLRLTDETVARAHLPAIRKQELLGAARILGLRDCVFLEQPDTGYSLAPDAPAPEGWDVEAVRRRLRAQLEHGRHDFVFLMMPTARTHAHHRLSALLALEAIAALPPETRPAVLGVSLHTRRGPPQPEGYPILALDTTAAEGLPPHPLTALRTDVGPFDFDRTRPLGHGGRLDFHVVVNWLIAEHKSQGFMQRRMNVADVERYACFALTSDAGAARARDLFARLATSEVGLSRNH
;
A
#
# COMPACT_ATOMS: atom_id res chain seq x y z
N MET A 1 -0.82 -31.39 -12.30
CA MET A 1 -0.76 -29.93 -12.15
C MET A 1 -0.09 -29.70 -10.81
N SER A 2 1.11 -29.10 -10.77
CA SER A 2 1.76 -28.84 -9.48
C SER A 2 0.83 -27.92 -8.68
N ASP A 3 0.53 -28.31 -7.45
CA ASP A 3 -0.26 -27.48 -6.54
C ASP A 3 0.53 -26.18 -6.31
N ALA A 4 0.12 -25.10 -6.97
CA ALA A 4 0.82 -23.83 -6.89
C ALA A 4 0.64 -23.30 -5.46
N SER A 5 1.74 -23.02 -4.76
CA SER A 5 1.67 -22.56 -3.37
C SER A 5 0.79 -21.31 -3.24
N VAL A 6 0.02 -21.27 -2.15
CA VAL A 6 -0.76 -20.10 -1.75
C VAL A 6 0.18 -18.90 -1.58
N PRO A 7 -0.01 -17.79 -2.30
CA PRO A 7 0.84 -16.61 -2.15
C PRO A 7 0.69 -15.99 -0.75
N ARG A 8 1.79 -15.60 -0.12
CA ARG A 8 1.77 -14.83 1.14
C ARG A 8 2.34 -13.43 0.92
N LEU A 9 1.55 -12.42 1.22
CA LEU A 9 1.89 -11.02 0.97
C LEU A 9 1.90 -10.23 2.28
N LEU A 10 2.86 -9.33 2.42
CA LEU A 10 2.86 -8.28 3.43
C LEU A 10 2.71 -6.92 2.76
N LEU A 11 1.71 -6.16 3.16
CA LEU A 11 1.55 -4.76 2.80
C LEU A 11 2.19 -3.90 3.89
N VAL A 12 3.01 -2.92 3.54
CA VAL A 12 3.53 -1.93 4.51
C VAL A 12 3.15 -0.53 4.05
N THR A 13 2.42 0.17 4.92
CA THR A 13 1.80 1.47 4.64
C THR A 13 2.10 2.49 5.72
N ALA A 14 2.03 3.77 5.38
CA ALA A 14 2.22 4.82 6.37
C ALA A 14 0.93 5.14 7.12
N HIS A 15 -0.19 5.31 6.41
CA HIS A 15 -1.45 5.77 6.99
C HIS A 15 -2.60 4.79 6.71
N PRO A 16 -3.64 4.80 7.56
CA PRO A 16 -4.93 4.22 7.23
C PRO A 16 -5.53 4.92 6.00
N ASP A 17 -5.69 4.18 4.89
CA ASP A 17 -6.16 4.55 3.53
C ASP A 17 -5.18 4.18 2.41
N ASP A 18 -3.89 4.06 2.72
CA ASP A 18 -2.83 3.73 1.77
C ASP A 18 -2.99 2.36 1.11
N GLU A 19 -3.64 1.40 1.79
CA GLU A 19 -3.89 0.07 1.26
C GLU A 19 -4.77 0.09 -0.01
N THR A 20 -5.53 1.17 -0.20
CA THR A 20 -6.34 1.43 -1.39
C THR A 20 -5.50 1.46 -2.68
N MET A 21 -4.19 1.73 -2.60
CA MET A 21 -3.32 1.68 -3.79
C MET A 21 -3.10 0.27 -4.32
N PHE A 22 -3.23 -0.75 -3.47
CA PHE A 22 -3.02 -2.15 -3.84
C PHE A 22 -4.32 -2.87 -4.16
N ALA A 23 -5.45 -2.16 -4.08
CA ALA A 23 -6.76 -2.75 -3.89
C ALA A 23 -7.14 -3.78 -4.96
N GLY A 24 -6.89 -3.49 -6.24
CA GLY A 24 -7.20 -4.39 -7.34
C GLY A 24 -6.39 -5.68 -7.26
N ALA A 25 -5.06 -5.56 -7.18
CA ALA A 25 -4.20 -6.74 -7.13
C ALA A 25 -4.42 -7.56 -5.85
N VAL A 26 -4.58 -6.92 -4.70
CA VAL A 26 -4.79 -7.60 -3.42
C VAL A 26 -6.15 -8.29 -3.37
N TYR A 27 -7.22 -7.62 -3.79
CA TYR A 27 -8.56 -8.23 -3.85
C TYR A 27 -8.56 -9.45 -4.77
N GLN A 28 -7.91 -9.35 -5.94
CA GLN A 28 -7.75 -10.48 -6.83
C GLN A 28 -6.93 -11.61 -6.18
N ALA A 29 -5.83 -11.28 -5.50
CA ALA A 29 -4.96 -12.26 -4.85
C ALA A 29 -5.72 -13.04 -3.76
N THR A 30 -6.45 -12.35 -2.88
CA THR A 30 -7.19 -12.98 -1.79
C THR A 30 -8.40 -13.76 -2.29
N HIS A 31 -9.17 -13.22 -3.24
CA HIS A 31 -10.44 -13.82 -3.66
C HIS A 31 -10.33 -14.84 -4.78
N ALA A 32 -9.29 -14.79 -5.61
CA ALA A 32 -9.09 -15.73 -6.72
C ALA A 32 -7.95 -16.72 -6.49
N LEU A 33 -6.92 -16.34 -5.72
CA LEU A 33 -5.75 -17.18 -5.44
C LEU A 33 -5.69 -17.65 -3.98
N HIS A 34 -6.66 -17.28 -3.15
CA HIS A 34 -6.68 -17.55 -1.71
C HIS A 34 -5.42 -17.08 -0.98
N ALA A 35 -4.77 -16.03 -1.50
CA ALA A 35 -3.55 -15.51 -0.93
C ALA A 35 -3.76 -15.07 0.52
N GLU A 36 -2.78 -15.34 1.38
CA GLU A 36 -2.76 -14.81 2.74
C GLU A 36 -2.09 -13.43 2.71
N VAL A 37 -2.82 -12.40 3.11
CA VAL A 37 -2.31 -11.02 3.06
C VAL A 37 -2.41 -10.39 4.44
N ASP A 38 -1.26 -9.93 4.94
CA ASP A 38 -1.18 -9.15 6.17
C ASP A 38 -0.85 -7.68 5.85
N LEU A 39 -1.23 -6.78 6.74
CA LEU A 39 -0.94 -5.35 6.65
C LEU A 39 -0.21 -4.87 7.90
N VAL A 40 0.84 -4.08 7.70
CA VAL A 40 1.43 -3.22 8.73
C VAL A 40 1.18 -1.77 8.35
N VAL A 41 0.59 -1.00 9.27
CA VAL A 41 0.37 0.45 9.13
C VAL A 41 1.15 1.18 10.22
N LEU A 42 2.00 2.12 9.81
CA LEU A 42 2.92 2.78 10.73
C LEU A 42 2.22 3.78 11.65
N THR A 43 1.37 4.64 11.09
CA THR A 43 0.80 5.79 11.82
C THR A 43 -0.68 5.63 12.13
N ASN A 44 -1.18 6.48 13.04
CA ASN A 44 -2.61 6.58 13.34
C ASN A 44 -3.40 7.43 12.33
N GLY A 45 -2.70 8.18 11.48
CA GLY A 45 -3.31 9.05 10.47
C GLY A 45 -4.08 10.23 11.05
N GLU A 46 -3.78 10.75 12.23
CA GLU A 46 -4.50 11.88 12.81
C GLU A 46 -4.09 13.26 12.24
N GLY A 47 -3.00 13.33 11.48
CA GLY A 47 -2.46 14.57 10.90
C GLY A 47 -3.24 15.05 9.67
N GLY A 48 -3.95 14.15 8.98
CA GLY A 48 -4.80 14.43 7.81
C GLY A 48 -6.18 15.01 8.11
N PHE A 49 -6.38 15.69 9.26
CA PHE A 49 -7.70 16.05 9.78
C PHE A 49 -8.46 17.14 9.02
N ARG A 50 -7.75 18.01 8.28
CA ARG A 50 -8.35 19.20 7.62
C ARG A 50 -9.43 18.86 6.59
N TYR A 51 -9.45 17.64 6.09
CA TYR A 51 -10.43 17.18 5.10
C TYR A 51 -11.56 16.34 5.71
N ALA A 52 -11.70 16.30 7.03
CA ALA A 52 -12.73 15.51 7.71
C ALA A 52 -14.12 16.17 7.78
N THR A 53 -14.33 17.31 7.10
CA THR A 53 -15.60 18.09 7.17
C THR A 53 -16.85 17.26 6.91
N LEU A 54 -16.81 16.35 5.92
CA LEU A 54 -17.96 15.50 5.58
C LEU A 54 -18.21 14.39 6.62
N ALA A 55 -17.19 14.04 7.41
CA ALA A 55 -17.26 13.02 8.45
C ALA A 55 -17.75 13.56 9.79
N GLU A 56 -17.66 14.87 10.04
CA GLU A 56 -18.13 15.49 11.29
C GLU A 56 -19.58 15.14 11.65
N PRO A 57 -20.58 15.29 10.76
CA PRO A 57 -21.96 14.90 11.09
C PRO A 57 -22.15 13.39 11.25
N LEU A 58 -21.29 12.57 10.62
CA LEU A 58 -21.36 11.12 10.71
C LEU A 58 -20.88 10.61 12.08
N TYR A 59 -19.82 11.23 12.60
CA TYR A 59 -19.22 10.86 13.88
C TYR A 59 -19.67 11.74 15.06
N GLY A 60 -20.42 12.82 14.79
CA GLY A 60 -20.87 13.75 15.83
C GLY A 60 -19.73 14.53 16.50
N LEU A 61 -18.62 14.74 15.80
CA LEU A 61 -17.39 15.34 16.31
C LEU A 61 -16.89 16.43 15.36
N ARG A 62 -16.33 17.51 15.90
CA ARG A 62 -15.67 18.55 15.10
C ARG A 62 -14.27 18.09 14.69
N LEU A 63 -14.19 17.09 13.81
CA LEU A 63 -12.94 16.45 13.38
C LEU A 63 -11.99 17.39 12.60
N THR A 64 -12.45 18.57 12.20
CA THR A 64 -11.58 19.62 11.62
C THR A 64 -10.88 20.47 12.67
N ASP A 65 -11.26 20.37 13.95
CA ASP A 65 -10.50 20.90 15.08
C ASP A 65 -9.36 19.94 15.44
N GLU A 66 -8.14 20.45 15.51
CA GLU A 66 -6.94 19.60 15.69
C GLU A 66 -6.95 18.84 17.03
N THR A 67 -7.42 19.45 18.11
CA THR A 67 -7.44 18.80 19.43
C THR A 67 -8.42 17.65 19.44
N VAL A 68 -9.62 17.86 18.88
CA VAL A 68 -10.63 16.81 18.71
C VAL A 68 -10.12 15.73 17.76
N ALA A 69 -9.51 16.13 16.64
CA ALA A 69 -8.99 15.21 15.64
C ALA A 69 -7.93 14.26 16.22
N ARG A 70 -6.90 14.80 16.88
CA ARG A 70 -5.82 14.00 17.48
C ARG A 70 -6.33 13.04 18.55
N ALA A 71 -7.39 13.41 19.28
CA ALA A 71 -8.00 12.55 20.28
C ALA A 71 -8.85 11.42 19.69
N HIS A 72 -9.48 11.62 18.52
CA HIS A 72 -10.52 10.70 18.02
C HIS A 72 -10.23 10.03 16.67
N LEU A 73 -9.50 10.69 15.76
CA LEU A 73 -9.18 10.12 14.45
C LEU A 73 -8.39 8.81 14.52
N PRO A 74 -7.44 8.58 15.45
CA PRO A 74 -6.75 7.30 15.55
C PRO A 74 -7.70 6.10 15.65
N ALA A 75 -8.70 6.20 16.54
CA ALA A 75 -9.68 5.14 16.73
C ALA A 75 -10.64 5.02 15.53
N ILE A 76 -11.09 6.14 14.97
CA ILE A 76 -11.97 6.18 13.80
C ILE A 76 -11.28 5.54 12.59
N ARG A 77 -10.08 6.02 12.23
CA ARG A 77 -9.32 5.56 11.06
C ARG A 77 -8.86 4.12 11.18
N LYS A 78 -8.61 3.63 12.40
CA LYS A 78 -8.42 2.20 12.66
C LYS A 78 -9.66 1.38 12.29
N GLN A 79 -10.87 1.82 12.65
CA GLN A 79 -12.10 1.12 12.26
C GLN A 79 -12.38 1.21 10.76
N GLU A 80 -12.14 2.37 10.14
CA GLU A 80 -12.26 2.55 8.69
C GLU A 80 -11.32 1.60 7.93
N LEU A 81 -10.04 1.50 8.34
CA LEU A 81 -9.07 0.57 7.77
C LEU A 81 -9.49 -0.89 7.96
N LEU A 82 -10.03 -1.26 9.13
CA LEU A 82 -10.55 -2.61 9.34
C LEU A 82 -11.76 -2.91 8.45
N GLY A 83 -12.56 -1.90 8.09
CA GLY A 83 -13.60 -2.00 7.06
C GLY A 83 -13.02 -2.33 5.69
N ALA A 84 -12.04 -1.54 5.25
CA ALA A 84 -11.32 -1.75 3.99
C ALA A 84 -10.62 -3.13 3.96
N ALA A 85 -10.01 -3.53 5.06
CA ALA A 85 -9.33 -4.81 5.23
C ALA A 85 -10.28 -6.01 5.01
N ARG A 86 -11.52 -5.92 5.52
CA ARG A 86 -12.54 -6.96 5.28
C ARG A 86 -12.93 -7.07 3.82
N ILE A 87 -13.04 -5.95 3.10
CA ILE A 87 -13.33 -5.95 1.66
C ILE A 87 -12.18 -6.60 0.89
N LEU A 88 -10.93 -6.28 1.26
CA LEU A 88 -9.75 -6.87 0.64
C LEU A 88 -9.51 -8.33 1.01
N GLY A 89 -10.13 -8.84 2.08
CA GLY A 89 -9.86 -10.20 2.59
C GLY A 89 -8.51 -10.31 3.30
N LEU A 90 -8.07 -9.26 3.99
CA LEU A 90 -6.82 -9.30 4.77
C LEU A 90 -6.98 -10.22 5.99
N ARG A 91 -5.91 -10.95 6.31
CA ARG A 91 -5.86 -11.87 7.45
C ARG A 91 -5.58 -11.14 8.76
N ASP A 92 -4.59 -10.25 8.75
CA ASP A 92 -4.17 -9.50 9.93
C ASP A 92 -3.82 -8.05 9.58
N CYS A 93 -4.03 -7.15 10.55
CA CYS A 93 -3.74 -5.72 10.45
C CYS A 93 -3.01 -5.25 11.72
N VAL A 94 -1.73 -4.96 11.58
CA VAL A 94 -0.85 -4.55 12.67
C VAL A 94 -0.66 -3.04 12.62
N PHE A 95 -1.10 -2.38 13.69
CA PHE A 95 -0.97 -0.93 13.88
C PHE A 95 0.26 -0.65 14.75
N LEU A 96 1.20 0.17 14.24
CA LEU A 96 2.40 0.57 15.00
C LEU A 96 2.19 1.84 15.83
N GLU A 97 1.05 2.51 15.62
CA GLU A 97 0.53 3.60 16.43
C GLU A 97 1.47 4.81 16.55
N GLN A 98 2.30 5.05 15.52
CA GLN A 98 3.14 6.25 15.45
C GLN A 98 2.27 7.50 15.16
N PRO A 99 2.61 8.67 15.71
CA PRO A 99 1.83 9.89 15.46
C PRO A 99 1.99 10.35 14.01
N ASP A 100 0.88 10.73 13.38
CA ASP A 100 0.91 11.45 12.10
C ASP A 100 1.03 12.97 12.35
N THR A 101 2.19 13.53 12.02
CA THR A 101 2.49 14.96 12.14
C THR A 101 1.88 15.83 11.03
N GLY A 102 1.18 15.22 10.06
CA GLY A 102 0.56 15.89 8.93
C GLY A 102 1.45 15.93 7.68
N TYR A 103 0.89 16.47 6.60
CA TYR A 103 1.52 16.44 5.29
C TYR A 103 2.81 17.26 5.22
N SER A 104 3.90 16.58 4.86
CA SER A 104 5.21 17.18 4.56
C SER A 104 5.88 16.47 3.39
N LEU A 105 6.65 17.23 2.59
CA LEU A 105 7.59 16.70 1.61
C LEU A 105 9.04 16.78 2.08
N ALA A 106 9.29 17.44 3.22
CA ALA A 106 10.63 17.63 3.78
C ALA A 106 11.33 16.28 4.00
N PRO A 107 12.67 16.25 4.03
CA PRO A 107 13.45 15.03 4.18
C PRO A 107 13.04 14.23 5.41
N ASP A 108 13.18 12.90 5.29
CA ASP A 108 12.69 11.95 6.29
C ASP A 108 13.59 11.90 7.56
N ALA A 109 14.65 12.71 7.60
CA ALA A 109 15.63 12.79 8.69
C ALA A 109 15.76 14.23 9.22
N PRO A 110 15.61 14.45 10.55
CA PRO A 110 15.28 13.46 11.58
C PRO A 110 13.87 12.88 11.40
N ALA A 111 13.61 11.72 12.00
CA ALA A 111 12.28 11.13 12.00
C ALA A 111 11.24 12.10 12.58
N PRO A 112 9.96 12.00 12.17
CA PRO A 112 8.91 12.87 12.67
C PRO A 112 8.84 12.84 14.20
N GLU A 113 8.44 13.97 14.77
CA GLU A 113 8.34 14.11 16.22
C GLU A 113 7.45 13.01 16.83
N GLY A 114 7.93 12.38 17.89
CA GLY A 114 7.21 11.32 18.61
C GLY A 114 7.31 9.92 18.02
N TRP A 115 8.02 9.72 16.89
CA TRP A 115 8.24 8.37 16.35
C TRP A 115 9.28 7.59 17.15
N ASP A 116 8.91 6.36 17.55
CA ASP A 116 9.82 5.32 18.04
C ASP A 116 10.27 4.45 16.86
N VAL A 117 11.28 4.95 16.13
CA VAL A 117 11.83 4.29 14.94
C VAL A 117 12.42 2.91 15.28
N GLU A 118 13.00 2.74 16.46
CA GLU A 118 13.55 1.45 16.89
C GLU A 118 12.46 0.41 17.12
N ALA A 119 11.34 0.80 17.73
CA ALA A 119 10.17 -0.06 17.85
C ALA A 119 9.57 -0.41 16.50
N VAL A 120 9.48 0.54 15.58
CA VAL A 120 9.01 0.29 14.20
C VAL A 120 9.90 -0.75 13.52
N ARG A 121 11.23 -0.56 13.53
CA ARG A 121 12.19 -1.53 12.96
C ARG A 121 12.05 -2.92 13.59
N ARG A 122 11.96 -2.99 14.91
CA ARG A 122 11.78 -4.25 15.65
C ARG A 122 10.49 -4.96 15.25
N ARG A 123 9.37 -4.22 15.12
CA ARG A 123 8.08 -4.82 14.76
C ARG A 123 8.04 -5.26 13.30
N LEU A 124 8.60 -4.48 12.37
CA LEU A 124 8.71 -4.86 10.96
C LEU A 124 9.54 -6.14 10.79
N ARG A 125 10.69 -6.23 11.48
CA ARG A 125 11.51 -7.46 11.49
C ARG A 125 10.72 -8.65 12.01
N ALA A 126 10.04 -8.50 13.15
CA ALA A 126 9.23 -9.57 13.71
C ALA A 126 8.14 -10.02 12.71
N GLN A 127 7.46 -9.10 12.03
CA GLN A 127 6.45 -9.47 11.03
C GLN A 127 7.04 -10.27 9.86
N LEU A 128 8.19 -9.83 9.33
CA LEU A 128 8.89 -10.52 8.24
C LEU A 128 9.39 -11.91 8.64
N GLU A 129 9.89 -12.08 9.86
CA GLU A 129 10.40 -13.36 10.37
C GLU A 129 9.28 -14.38 10.65
N HIS A 130 8.15 -13.94 11.21
CA HIS A 130 7.04 -14.84 11.56
C HIS A 130 6.13 -15.16 10.37
N GLY A 131 5.85 -14.21 9.49
CA GLY A 131 4.85 -14.38 8.43
C GLY A 131 5.33 -15.17 7.21
N ARG A 132 6.66 -15.38 7.07
CA ARG A 132 7.29 -16.08 5.94
C ARG A 132 6.74 -15.60 4.58
N HIS A 133 6.56 -14.29 4.44
CA HIS A 133 5.94 -13.70 3.25
C HIS A 133 6.77 -13.99 2.00
N ASP A 134 6.10 -14.28 0.90
CA ASP A 134 6.74 -14.48 -0.41
C ASP A 134 6.94 -13.14 -1.13
N PHE A 135 6.09 -12.16 -0.80
CA PHE A 135 6.05 -10.82 -1.37
C PHE A 135 5.87 -9.74 -0.30
N VAL A 136 6.46 -8.56 -0.53
CA VAL A 136 6.20 -7.33 0.23
C VAL A 136 5.82 -6.22 -0.76
N PHE A 137 4.67 -5.58 -0.54
CA PHE A 137 4.22 -4.42 -1.33
C PHE A 137 4.38 -3.14 -0.52
N LEU A 138 4.98 -2.13 -1.15
CA LEU A 138 5.25 -0.81 -0.59
C LEU A 138 4.67 0.27 -1.50
N MET A 139 4.33 1.44 -0.94
CA MET A 139 4.20 2.64 -1.78
C MET A 139 5.57 2.97 -2.38
N MET A 140 5.62 3.34 -3.67
CA MET A 140 6.88 3.79 -4.28
C MET A 140 7.40 5.08 -3.60
N PRO A 141 8.61 5.07 -2.99
CA PRO A 141 9.17 6.22 -2.31
C PRO A 141 9.81 7.19 -3.31
N THR A 142 9.01 8.14 -3.83
CA THR A 142 9.49 9.19 -4.75
C THR A 142 9.61 10.53 -4.03
N ALA A 143 10.38 11.48 -4.57
CA ALA A 143 10.53 12.83 -4.03
C ALA A 143 9.20 13.59 -3.87
N ARG A 144 8.17 13.24 -4.64
CA ARG A 144 6.82 13.81 -4.55
C ARG A 144 5.88 13.04 -3.62
N THR A 145 6.29 11.87 -3.18
CA THR A 145 5.54 11.10 -2.19
C THR A 145 5.70 11.78 -0.83
N HIS A 146 4.62 11.88 -0.06
CA HIS A 146 4.66 12.43 1.30
C HIS A 146 5.69 11.67 2.18
N ALA A 147 6.40 12.43 3.01
CA ALA A 147 7.55 11.98 3.80
C ALA A 147 7.30 10.69 4.60
N HIS A 148 6.15 10.53 5.26
CA HIS A 148 5.88 9.31 6.02
C HIS A 148 5.82 8.06 5.14
N HIS A 149 5.30 8.13 3.90
CA HIS A 149 5.31 6.95 3.03
C HIS A 149 6.72 6.61 2.55
N ARG A 150 7.57 7.62 2.32
CA ARG A 150 8.98 7.38 1.99
C ARG A 150 9.72 6.72 3.14
N LEU A 151 9.58 7.26 4.35
CA LEU A 151 10.16 6.69 5.56
C LEU A 151 9.63 5.27 5.83
N SER A 152 8.32 5.05 5.65
CA SER A 152 7.70 3.73 5.77
C SER A 152 8.33 2.71 4.81
N ALA A 153 8.46 3.07 3.53
CA ALA A 153 9.09 2.21 2.54
C ALA A 153 10.57 1.97 2.88
N LEU A 154 11.31 3.00 3.30
CA LEU A 154 12.71 2.88 3.68
C LEU A 154 12.92 1.94 4.87
N LEU A 155 12.14 2.10 5.95
CA LEU A 155 12.22 1.23 7.13
C LEU A 155 11.87 -0.22 6.80
N ALA A 156 10.90 -0.45 5.90
CA ALA A 156 10.61 -1.79 5.41
C ALA A 156 11.77 -2.37 4.59
N LEU A 157 12.37 -1.59 3.69
CA LEU A 157 13.54 -2.00 2.90
C LEU A 157 14.75 -2.30 3.78
N GLU A 158 15.00 -1.49 4.82
CA GLU A 158 16.04 -1.74 5.84
C GLU A 158 15.80 -3.07 6.56
N ALA A 159 14.56 -3.32 7.00
CA ALA A 159 14.20 -4.56 7.68
C ALA A 159 14.41 -5.79 6.78
N ILE A 160 14.06 -5.70 5.50
CA ILE A 160 14.24 -6.79 4.52
C ILE A 160 15.72 -6.97 4.17
N ALA A 161 16.49 -5.89 4.02
CA ALA A 161 17.92 -5.96 3.77
C ALA A 161 18.68 -6.64 4.92
N ALA A 162 18.17 -6.57 6.15
CA ALA A 162 18.74 -7.25 7.31
C ALA A 162 18.46 -8.78 7.32
N LEU A 163 17.54 -9.29 6.49
CA LEU A 163 17.28 -10.72 6.37
C LEU A 163 18.36 -11.44 5.53
N PRO A 164 18.61 -12.74 5.78
CA PRO A 164 19.45 -13.56 4.91
C PRO A 164 18.95 -13.54 3.46
N PRO A 165 19.81 -13.30 2.44
CA PRO A 165 19.40 -13.12 1.04
C PRO A 165 18.48 -14.19 0.48
N GLU A 166 18.69 -15.45 0.86
CA GLU A 166 17.93 -16.63 0.44
C GLU A 166 16.50 -16.68 0.99
N THR A 167 16.22 -15.95 2.07
CA THR A 167 14.91 -15.89 2.73
C THR A 167 14.11 -14.65 2.37
N ARG A 168 14.71 -13.70 1.62
CA ARG A 168 14.06 -12.42 1.33
C ARG A 168 12.81 -12.61 0.45
N PRO A 169 11.70 -11.93 0.78
CA PRO A 169 10.55 -11.84 -0.12
C PRO A 169 10.92 -11.07 -1.39
N ALA A 170 10.12 -11.22 -2.44
CA ALA A 170 10.15 -10.27 -3.53
C ALA A 170 9.55 -8.94 -3.05
N VAL A 171 10.27 -7.83 -3.22
CA VAL A 171 9.84 -6.52 -2.71
C VAL A 171 9.48 -5.63 -3.88
N LEU A 172 8.23 -5.16 -3.92
CA LEU A 172 7.68 -4.38 -5.02
C LEU A 172 7.15 -3.04 -4.54
N GLY A 173 7.57 -1.96 -5.20
CA GLY A 173 7.04 -0.62 -5.02
C GLY A 173 5.90 -0.37 -6.01
N VAL A 174 4.81 0.23 -5.52
CA VAL A 174 3.58 0.44 -6.28
C VAL A 174 3.37 1.91 -6.59
N SER A 175 2.85 2.15 -7.80
CA SER A 175 2.42 3.46 -8.26
C SER A 175 1.10 3.34 -9.02
N LEU A 176 0.31 4.42 -9.02
CA LEU A 176 -0.98 4.46 -9.68
C LEU A 176 -0.91 5.30 -10.95
N HIS A 177 -1.50 4.78 -12.03
CA HIS A 177 -1.50 5.41 -13.36
C HIS A 177 -2.92 5.51 -13.92
N THR A 178 -3.20 6.58 -14.65
CA THR A 178 -4.40 6.74 -15.48
C THR A 178 -4.01 6.51 -16.94
N ARG A 179 -4.78 5.73 -17.70
CA ARG A 179 -4.49 5.46 -19.12
C ARG A 179 -4.82 6.63 -20.04
N ARG A 180 -5.77 7.48 -19.62
CA ARG A 180 -6.24 8.65 -20.37
C ARG A 180 -6.20 9.89 -19.48
N GLY A 181 -5.51 10.93 -19.94
CA GLY A 181 -5.39 12.21 -19.24
C GLY A 181 -3.94 12.69 -19.13
N PRO A 182 -3.72 13.97 -18.79
CA PRO A 182 -2.38 14.40 -18.41
C PRO A 182 -1.91 13.56 -17.21
N PRO A 183 -0.60 13.28 -17.08
CA PRO A 183 -0.05 12.76 -15.83
C PRO A 183 -0.59 13.63 -14.70
N GLN A 184 -1.34 13.03 -13.76
CA GLN A 184 -1.83 13.80 -12.62
C GLN A 184 -0.60 14.34 -11.88
N PRO A 185 -0.58 15.60 -11.42
CA PRO A 185 0.52 16.12 -10.59
C PRO A 185 0.76 15.22 -9.36
N GLU A 186 -0.34 14.61 -8.90
CA GLU A 186 -0.48 13.66 -7.79
C GLU A 186 -0.62 12.20 -8.28
N GLY A 187 -0.40 11.95 -9.57
CA GLY A 187 -0.33 10.63 -10.21
C GLY A 187 1.13 10.27 -10.36
N TYR A 188 1.55 9.28 -9.60
CA TYR A 188 2.90 8.79 -9.48
C TYR A 188 3.43 8.33 -10.85
N PRO A 189 4.29 9.08 -11.56
CA PRO A 189 5.03 8.45 -12.62
C PRO A 189 6.04 7.51 -11.97
N ILE A 190 5.96 6.23 -12.33
CA ILE A 190 7.18 5.47 -12.48
C ILE A 190 7.85 6.02 -13.73
N LEU A 191 9.04 6.54 -13.55
CA LEU A 191 10.23 6.24 -14.34
C LEU A 191 11.43 6.92 -13.64
N ALA A 192 12.48 6.13 -13.43
CA ALA A 192 13.83 6.50 -13.01
C ALA A 192 13.97 7.55 -11.88
N LEU A 193 14.44 7.06 -10.72
CA LEU A 193 15.33 7.81 -9.81
C LEU A 193 14.91 9.26 -9.53
N ASP A 194 13.91 9.42 -8.66
CA ASP A 194 13.83 10.65 -7.88
C ASP A 194 13.57 10.30 -6.42
N THR A 195 14.66 9.96 -5.78
CA THR A 195 14.85 9.68 -4.36
C THR A 195 15.53 10.91 -3.80
N THR A 196 14.78 11.75 -3.07
CA THR A 196 15.27 12.97 -2.39
C THR A 196 16.24 13.86 -3.19
N ALA A 197 16.25 13.81 -4.52
CA ALA A 197 17.03 14.73 -5.35
C ALA A 197 16.30 16.07 -5.57
N ALA A 198 15.21 16.31 -4.82
CA ALA A 198 14.63 17.64 -4.64
C ALA A 198 15.53 18.60 -3.83
N GLU A 199 16.65 18.12 -3.28
CA GLU A 199 17.57 18.93 -2.44
C GLU A 199 19.07 18.75 -2.76
N GLY A 200 19.42 18.13 -3.90
CA GLY A 200 20.82 17.88 -4.27
C GLY A 200 21.48 16.70 -3.54
N LEU A 201 20.70 15.82 -2.90
CA LEU A 201 21.17 14.59 -2.27
C LEU A 201 21.02 13.37 -3.20
N PRO A 202 21.98 12.43 -3.19
CA PRO A 202 21.87 11.22 -3.98
C PRO A 202 20.77 10.28 -3.47
N PRO A 203 20.25 9.39 -4.32
CA PRO A 203 19.33 8.34 -3.92
C PRO A 203 19.75 7.53 -2.72
N HIS A 204 18.78 7.16 -1.87
CA HIS A 204 19.03 6.09 -0.91
C HIS A 204 19.32 4.78 -1.66
N PRO A 205 20.43 4.06 -1.39
CA PRO A 205 20.79 2.88 -2.17
C PRO A 205 19.73 1.77 -2.16
N LEU A 206 19.00 1.62 -1.04
CA LEU A 206 17.96 0.59 -0.89
C LEU A 206 16.72 0.82 -1.77
N THR A 207 16.51 2.03 -2.28
CA THR A 207 15.39 2.34 -3.17
C THR A 207 15.72 2.13 -4.65
N ALA A 208 16.90 1.58 -4.97
CA ALA A 208 17.23 1.17 -6.33
C ALA A 208 16.25 0.12 -6.85
N LEU A 209 15.88 0.22 -8.13
CA LEU A 209 14.95 -0.69 -8.79
C LEU A 209 15.69 -1.65 -9.73
N ARG A 210 15.11 -2.83 -9.96
CA ARG A 210 15.51 -3.69 -11.07
C ARG A 210 14.99 -3.12 -12.39
N THR A 211 15.86 -3.08 -13.40
CA THR A 211 15.53 -2.62 -14.75
C THR A 211 15.36 -3.77 -15.74
N ASP A 212 15.71 -4.98 -15.35
CA ASP A 212 15.71 -6.20 -16.16
C ASP A 212 14.49 -7.09 -15.92
N VAL A 213 13.63 -6.74 -14.95
CA VAL A 213 12.35 -7.40 -14.70
C VAL A 213 11.24 -6.41 -14.41
N GLY A 214 10.07 -6.68 -14.97
CA GLY A 214 8.90 -5.82 -14.82
C GLY A 214 9.04 -4.50 -15.60
N PRO A 215 8.26 -3.47 -15.25
CA PRO A 215 7.24 -3.48 -14.20
C PRO A 215 6.07 -4.42 -14.52
N PHE A 216 5.29 -4.77 -13.50
CA PHE A 216 4.05 -5.54 -13.63
C PHE A 216 2.84 -4.65 -13.43
N ASP A 217 1.84 -4.77 -14.29
CA ASP A 217 0.64 -3.96 -14.25
C ASP A 217 -0.55 -4.81 -13.80
N PHE A 218 -1.36 -4.26 -12.90
CA PHE A 218 -2.72 -4.71 -12.63
C PHE A 218 -3.71 -3.70 -13.18
N ASP A 219 -4.57 -4.18 -14.09
CA ASP A 219 -5.59 -3.37 -14.75
C ASP A 219 -6.87 -3.27 -13.91
N ARG A 220 -7.15 -2.08 -13.37
CA ARG A 220 -8.35 -1.82 -12.58
C ARG A 220 -9.62 -1.76 -13.44
N THR A 221 -9.51 -1.52 -14.74
CA THR A 221 -10.64 -1.51 -15.70
C THR A 221 -10.95 -2.89 -16.26
N ARG A 222 -10.21 -3.93 -15.85
CA ARG A 222 -10.45 -5.29 -16.32
C ARG A 222 -11.87 -5.72 -15.93
N PRO A 223 -12.69 -6.15 -16.90
CA PRO A 223 -14.06 -6.58 -16.64
C PRO A 223 -14.13 -7.74 -15.64
N LEU A 224 -15.11 -7.72 -14.74
CA LEU A 224 -15.44 -8.78 -13.80
C LEU A 224 -16.95 -8.92 -13.58
N GLY A 225 -17.35 -10.06 -13.02
CA GLY A 225 -18.75 -10.35 -12.68
C GLY A 225 -19.65 -10.66 -13.89
N HIS A 226 -20.96 -10.67 -13.65
CA HIS A 226 -21.95 -11.08 -14.65
C HIS A 226 -21.90 -10.21 -15.91
N GLY A 227 -21.55 -10.83 -17.04
CA GLY A 227 -21.45 -10.16 -18.34
C GLY A 227 -20.34 -9.11 -18.43
N GLY A 228 -19.34 -9.15 -17.53
CA GLY A 228 -18.22 -8.20 -17.52
C GLY A 228 -18.67 -6.74 -17.31
N ARG A 229 -19.73 -6.52 -16.53
CA ARG A 229 -20.34 -5.20 -16.32
C ARG A 229 -19.73 -4.43 -15.14
N LEU A 230 -18.86 -5.06 -14.37
CA LEU A 230 -18.12 -4.45 -13.28
C LEU A 230 -16.64 -4.44 -13.63
N ASP A 231 -15.86 -3.67 -12.88
CA ASP A 231 -14.40 -3.70 -12.90
C ASP A 231 -13.87 -3.44 -11.48
N PHE A 232 -12.55 -3.44 -11.32
CA PHE A 232 -11.92 -3.28 -10.01
C PHE A 232 -11.96 -1.83 -9.51
N HIS A 233 -12.38 -0.84 -10.32
CA HIS A 233 -12.68 0.49 -9.77
C HIS A 233 -13.80 0.41 -8.74
N VAL A 234 -14.76 -0.50 -8.90
CA VAL A 234 -15.82 -0.71 -7.91
C VAL A 234 -15.24 -1.08 -6.54
N VAL A 235 -14.28 -2.02 -6.51
CA VAL A 235 -13.59 -2.43 -5.27
C VAL A 235 -12.83 -1.25 -4.67
N VAL A 236 -12.07 -0.51 -5.48
CA VAL A 236 -11.33 0.68 -5.04
C VAL A 236 -12.28 1.72 -4.42
N ASN A 237 -13.44 1.95 -5.06
CA ASN A 237 -14.42 2.91 -4.55
C ASN A 237 -15.04 2.47 -3.22
N TRP A 238 -15.25 1.16 -3.01
CA TRP A 238 -15.70 0.66 -1.71
C TRP A 238 -14.68 0.93 -0.61
N LEU A 239 -13.39 0.71 -0.87
CA LEU A 239 -12.33 1.04 0.09
C LEU A 239 -12.30 2.54 0.39
N ILE A 240 -12.32 3.39 -0.65
CA ILE A 240 -12.38 4.85 -0.46
C ILE A 240 -13.60 5.24 0.37
N ALA A 241 -14.75 4.60 0.16
CA ALA A 241 -15.96 4.84 0.94
C ALA A 241 -15.87 4.34 2.39
N GLU A 242 -14.96 3.44 2.73
CA GLU A 242 -14.68 3.09 4.13
C GLU A 242 -13.96 4.23 4.86
N HIS A 243 -13.02 4.90 4.19
CA HIS A 243 -12.21 6.02 4.72
C HIS A 243 -12.94 7.37 4.72
N LYS A 244 -14.10 7.43 5.38
CA LYS A 244 -14.99 8.60 5.38
C LYS A 244 -14.34 9.81 6.03
N SER A 245 -13.50 9.61 7.04
CA SER A 245 -12.74 10.68 7.71
C SER A 245 -11.61 11.25 6.85
N GLN A 246 -11.23 10.59 5.76
CA GLN A 246 -10.27 11.07 4.76
C GLN A 246 -11.01 11.70 3.57
N GLY A 247 -11.59 12.89 3.75
CA GLY A 247 -12.40 13.51 2.70
C GLY A 247 -11.66 13.78 1.38
N PHE A 248 -10.34 14.00 1.42
CA PHE A 248 -9.56 14.16 0.19
C PHE A 248 -9.48 12.86 -0.62
N MET A 249 -9.45 11.69 0.03
CA MET A 249 -9.45 10.38 -0.65
C MET A 249 -10.71 10.17 -1.48
N GLN A 250 -11.83 10.79 -1.12
CA GLN A 250 -13.08 10.71 -1.89
C GLN A 250 -12.93 11.25 -3.31
N ARG A 251 -11.97 12.18 -3.54
CA ARG A 251 -11.65 12.68 -4.89
C ARG A 251 -10.88 11.69 -5.77
N ARG A 252 -10.45 10.56 -5.21
CA ARG A 252 -9.65 9.55 -5.91
C ARG A 252 -10.49 8.41 -6.52
N MET A 253 -11.82 8.43 -6.31
CA MET A 253 -12.72 7.48 -6.95
C MET A 253 -12.60 7.52 -8.47
N ASN A 254 -12.43 6.36 -9.09
CA ASN A 254 -12.26 6.18 -10.55
C ASN A 254 -11.08 6.96 -11.19
N VAL A 255 -10.11 7.43 -10.41
CA VAL A 255 -8.99 8.23 -10.96
C VAL A 255 -7.89 7.37 -11.58
N ALA A 256 -7.52 6.25 -10.94
CA ALA A 256 -6.40 5.42 -11.37
C ALA A 256 -6.89 4.13 -12.05
N ASP A 257 -6.41 3.88 -13.26
CA ASP A 257 -6.78 2.71 -14.08
C ASP A 257 -5.81 1.54 -13.91
N VAL A 258 -4.57 1.81 -13.51
CA VAL A 258 -3.51 0.80 -13.44
C VAL A 258 -2.72 0.94 -12.15
N GLU A 259 -2.50 -0.18 -11.48
CA GLU A 259 -1.51 -0.33 -10.42
C GLU A 259 -0.25 -0.91 -11.04
N ARG A 260 0.87 -0.19 -10.95
CA ARG A 260 2.14 -0.62 -11.52
C ARG A 260 3.14 -0.93 -10.41
N TYR A 261 3.68 -2.14 -10.47
CA TYR A 261 4.57 -2.74 -9.49
C TYR A 261 5.97 -2.91 -10.07
N ALA A 262 6.97 -2.28 -9.45
CA ALA A 262 8.38 -2.42 -9.84
C ALA A 262 9.17 -3.11 -8.72
N CYS A 263 9.99 -4.10 -9.07
CA CYS A 263 10.85 -4.78 -8.11
C CYS A 263 11.98 -3.86 -7.65
N PHE A 264 12.21 -3.78 -6.34
CA PHE A 264 13.45 -3.21 -5.81
C PHE A 264 14.65 -4.13 -6.10
N ALA A 265 15.85 -3.57 -6.16
CA ALA A 265 17.11 -4.28 -6.37
C ALA A 265 17.40 -5.34 -5.29
N LEU A 266 16.76 -5.22 -4.12
CA LEU A 266 16.77 -6.25 -3.07
C LEU A 266 16.11 -7.58 -3.50
N THR A 267 15.29 -7.56 -4.55
CA THR A 267 14.59 -8.75 -5.05
C THR A 267 15.54 -9.64 -5.87
N SER A 268 15.78 -10.85 -5.36
CA SER A 268 16.57 -11.88 -6.07
C SER A 268 15.90 -12.34 -7.37
N ASP A 269 16.64 -13.04 -8.24
CA ASP A 269 16.08 -13.62 -9.47
C ASP A 269 14.95 -14.62 -9.21
N ALA A 270 15.08 -15.42 -8.16
CA ALA A 270 14.01 -16.31 -7.71
C ALA A 270 12.77 -15.51 -7.27
N GLY A 271 12.95 -14.41 -6.53
CA GLY A 271 11.86 -13.51 -6.15
C GLY A 271 11.20 -12.85 -7.36
N ALA A 272 12.00 -12.40 -8.33
CA ALA A 272 11.52 -11.81 -9.57
C ALA A 272 10.71 -12.81 -10.42
N ALA A 273 11.15 -14.07 -10.47
CA ALA A 273 10.40 -15.16 -11.11
C ALA A 273 9.06 -15.42 -10.40
N ARG A 274 9.03 -15.44 -9.06
CA ARG A 274 7.78 -15.54 -8.27
C ARG A 274 6.86 -14.36 -8.53
N ALA A 275 7.38 -13.14 -8.63
CA ALA A 275 6.58 -11.96 -8.94
C ALA A 275 5.93 -12.07 -10.33
N ARG A 276 6.70 -12.50 -11.34
CA ARG A 276 6.16 -12.75 -12.68
C ARG A 276 5.04 -13.79 -12.67
N ASP A 277 5.22 -14.89 -11.94
CA ASP A 277 4.20 -15.93 -11.77
C ASP A 277 2.94 -15.37 -11.09
N LEU A 278 3.09 -14.63 -9.98
CA LEU A 278 1.98 -13.98 -9.29
C LEU A 278 1.15 -13.12 -10.24
N PHE A 279 1.78 -12.18 -10.96
CA PHE A 279 1.03 -11.28 -11.86
C PHE A 279 0.41 -12.01 -13.06
N ALA A 280 1.04 -13.07 -13.57
CA ALA A 280 0.44 -13.92 -14.61
C ALA A 280 -0.84 -14.64 -14.09
N ARG A 281 -0.80 -15.13 -12.84
CA ARG A 281 -1.96 -15.74 -12.18
C ARG A 281 -3.05 -14.71 -11.88
N LEU A 282 -2.69 -13.53 -11.40
CA LEU A 282 -3.64 -12.43 -11.17
C LEU A 282 -4.37 -12.05 -12.45
N ALA A 283 -3.66 -12.01 -13.59
CA ALA A 283 -4.21 -11.64 -14.89
C ALA A 283 -5.22 -12.66 -15.47
N THR A 284 -5.11 -13.94 -15.09
CA THR A 284 -5.88 -15.05 -15.69
C THR A 284 -6.94 -15.66 -14.78
N SER A 285 -6.88 -15.41 -13.47
CA SER A 285 -7.83 -15.99 -12.51
C SER A 285 -9.15 -15.22 -12.47
N GLU A 286 -10.24 -15.91 -12.12
CA GLU A 286 -11.56 -15.30 -11.96
C GLU A 286 -11.92 -15.17 -10.46
N VAL A 287 -12.56 -14.06 -10.11
CA VAL A 287 -13.13 -13.86 -8.76
C VAL A 287 -14.47 -14.59 -8.68
N GLY A 288 -14.64 -15.45 -7.69
CA GLY A 288 -15.91 -16.07 -7.38
C GLY A 288 -15.79 -17.18 -6.34
N LEU A 289 -16.87 -17.43 -5.60
CA LEU A 289 -16.96 -18.65 -4.80
C LEU A 289 -16.84 -19.84 -5.74
N SER A 290 -15.98 -20.80 -5.39
CA SER A 290 -15.95 -22.12 -6.01
C SER A 290 -17.40 -22.59 -6.22
N ARG A 291 -17.77 -22.91 -7.46
CA ARG A 291 -19.08 -23.51 -7.79
C ARG A 291 -19.14 -24.95 -7.25
N ASN A 292 -19.00 -25.15 -5.94
CA ASN A 292 -19.14 -26.44 -5.29
C ASN A 292 -19.86 -26.23 -3.95
N HIS A 293 -21.19 -26.06 -4.04
CA HIS A 293 -22.15 -26.54 -3.05
C HIS A 293 -23.30 -27.19 -3.82
#